data_AF-A0A6B3GH34-F1
#
_entry.id   AF-A0A6B3GH34-F1
#
_cell.length_a   1.000
_cell.length_b   1.000
_cell.length_c   1.000
_cell.angle_alpha   90.00
_cell.angle_beta   90.00
_cell.angle_gamma   90.00
#
_symmetry.space_group_name_H-M   'P 1'
#
loop_
_entity.id
_entity.type
_entity.pdbx_description
1 polymer ?
#
loop_
_entity_poly.entity_id
_entity_poly.type
_entity_poly.pdbx_seq_one_letter_code
_entity_poly.pdbx_strand_id
1 'polypeptide(L)' 'MAVRGILGGRNRRTYKTPEPHPSGSVPPKIPGELVPQHVAVVMDGNGRWAKERGLPRTEGHKVGEGVV' A
#
# COMPACT_ATOMS: atom_id res chain seq x y z
N MET A 1 2.59 -48.75 15.02
CA MET A 1 1.63 -48.05 14.15
C MET A 1 1.89 -46.55 14.28
N ALA A 2 2.60 -45.96 13.32
CA ALA A 2 2.90 -44.53 13.31
C ALA A 2 1.86 -43.79 12.46
N VAL A 3 1.33 -42.68 12.96
CA VAL A 3 0.73 -41.64 12.13
C VAL A 3 1.33 -40.30 12.56
N ARG A 4 2.26 -39.84 11.72
CA ARG A 4 2.68 -38.44 11.47
C ARG A 4 1.44 -37.52 11.53
N GLY A 5 1.42 -36.30 12.04
CA GLY A 5 2.46 -35.30 12.26
C GLY A 5 1.81 -33.90 12.13
N ILE A 6 2.32 -32.95 12.93
CA ILE A 6 2.64 -31.56 12.56
C ILE A 6 1.47 -30.61 12.13
N LEU A 7 1.54 -29.38 12.69
CA LEU A 7 0.99 -28.08 12.24
C LEU A 7 -0.32 -27.68 12.94
N GLY A 8 -0.28 -26.92 14.03
CA GLY A 8 0.13 -25.51 13.98
C GLY A 8 -1.10 -24.68 13.61
N GLY A 9 -1.82 -24.18 14.62
CA GLY A 9 -3.01 -23.37 14.44
C GLY A 9 -2.73 -22.21 13.49
N ARG A 10 -3.24 -22.30 12.26
CA ARG A 10 -3.17 -21.20 11.29
C ARG A 10 -4.03 -20.07 11.82
N ASN A 11 -3.38 -19.10 12.45
CA ASN A 11 -3.97 -17.83 12.85
C ASN A 11 -4.56 -17.16 11.59
N ARG A 12 -5.87 -17.33 11.37
CA ARG A 12 -6.58 -16.67 10.27
C ARG A 12 -6.56 -15.17 10.58
N ARG A 13 -5.65 -14.43 9.95
CA ARG A 13 -5.70 -12.96 9.95
C ARG A 13 -7.09 -12.54 9.50
N THR A 14 -7.84 -11.88 10.37
CA THR A 14 -9.12 -11.27 10.02
C THR A 14 -8.83 -10.12 9.07
N TYR A 15 -9.36 -10.20 7.85
CA TYR A 15 -9.27 -9.10 6.89
C TYR A 15 -10.10 -7.92 7.42
N LYS A 16 -9.47 -6.76 7.55
CA LYS A 16 -10.17 -5.49 7.79
C LYS A 16 -10.27 -4.74 6.47
N THR A 17 -11.46 -4.27 6.14
CA THR A 17 -11.67 -3.37 5.00
C THR A 17 -10.92 -2.05 5.25
N PRO A 18 -10.15 -1.54 4.27
CA PRO A 18 -9.47 -0.26 4.41
C PRO A 18 -10.45 0.91 4.44
N GLU A 19 -10.03 2.03 5.03
CA GLU A 19 -10.83 3.25 5.04
C GLU A 19 -11.00 3.82 3.62
N PRO A 20 -12.19 4.36 3.25
CA PRO A 20 -12.39 4.98 1.96
C PRO A 20 -11.52 6.23 1.77
N HIS A 21 -11.11 6.50 0.53
CA HIS A 21 -10.37 7.71 0.20
C HIS A 21 -11.27 8.97 0.35
N PRO A 22 -10.76 10.12 0.87
CA PRO A 22 -11.57 11.31 1.12
C PRO A 22 -12.32 11.88 -0.09
N SER A 23 -11.82 11.65 -1.31
CA SER A 23 -12.51 12.06 -2.55
C SER A 23 -13.77 11.24 -2.86
N GLY A 24 -14.01 10.13 -2.16
CA GLY A 24 -15.07 9.17 -2.48
C GLY A 24 -14.77 8.28 -3.69
N SER A 25 -13.54 8.35 -4.25
CA SER A 25 -13.14 7.50 -5.36
C SER A 25 -13.19 6.01 -4.98
N VAL A 26 -13.73 5.19 -5.88
CA VAL A 26 -13.82 3.73 -5.71
C VAL A 26 -12.88 3.01 -6.67
N PRO A 27 -12.38 1.81 -6.32
CA PRO A 27 -11.54 1.03 -7.22
C PRO A 27 -12.24 0.73 -8.55
N PRO A 28 -11.53 0.81 -9.69
CA PRO A 28 -12.11 0.46 -10.98
C PRO A 28 -12.41 -1.05 -11.05
N LYS A 29 -13.44 -1.40 -11.83
CA LYS A 29 -13.76 -2.80 -12.13
C LYS A 29 -12.82 -3.30 -13.24
N ILE A 30 -11.75 -3.98 -12.85
CA ILE A 30 -10.79 -4.59 -13.76
C ILE A 30 -11.00 -6.12 -13.71
N PRO A 31 -11.08 -6.82 -14.86
CA PRO A 31 -11.09 -8.29 -14.88
C PRO A 31 -9.91 -8.85 -14.09
N GLY A 32 -10.15 -9.87 -13.27
CA GLY A 32 -9.16 -10.35 -12.28
C GLY A 32 -7.85 -10.83 -12.91
N GLU A 33 -7.94 -11.37 -14.13
CA GLU A 33 -6.81 -11.83 -14.93
C GLU A 33 -5.89 -10.70 -15.42
N LEU A 34 -6.37 -9.44 -15.40
CA LEU A 34 -5.59 -8.27 -15.79
C LEU A 34 -4.97 -7.53 -14.59
N VAL A 35 -5.30 -7.91 -13.36
CA VAL A 35 -4.72 -7.30 -12.16
C VAL A 35 -3.29 -7.81 -11.98
N PRO A 36 -2.26 -6.93 -11.95
CA PRO A 36 -0.89 -7.37 -11.76
C PRO A 36 -0.71 -8.00 -10.37
N GLN A 37 -0.06 -9.16 -10.32
CA GLN A 37 0.26 -9.83 -9.05
C GLN A 37 1.33 -9.07 -8.24
N HIS A 38 2.13 -8.23 -8.91
CA HIS A 38 3.20 -7.47 -8.29
C HIS A 38 3.30 -6.09 -8.93
N VAL A 39 3.37 -5.06 -8.10
CA VAL A 39 3.58 -3.67 -8.50
C VAL A 39 4.75 -3.13 -7.70
N ALA A 40 5.72 -2.53 -8.38
CA ALA A 40 6.83 -1.81 -7.75
C ALA A 40 6.70 -0.32 -8.10
N VAL A 41 6.89 0.53 -7.09
CA VAL A 41 6.75 1.99 -7.23
C VAL A 41 8.03 2.67 -6.75
N VAL A 42 8.56 3.59 -7.55
CA VAL A 42 9.66 4.49 -7.15
C VAL A 42 9.05 5.84 -6.80
N MET A 43 9.10 6.22 -5.53
CA MET A 43 8.57 7.50 -5.03
C MET A 43 9.60 8.63 -5.20
N ASP A 44 9.85 9.06 -6.43
CA ASP A 44 10.67 10.26 -6.73
C ASP A 44 9.84 11.55 -6.66
N GLY A 45 10.52 12.69 -6.53
CA GLY A 45 9.94 14.01 -6.74
C GLY A 45 9.65 14.80 -5.47
N ASN A 46 9.68 14.16 -4.29
CA ASN A 46 9.41 14.83 -3.00
C ASN A 46 10.25 16.10 -2.79
N GLY A 47 11.52 16.08 -3.18
CA GLY A 47 12.37 17.27 -3.10
C GLY A 47 12.04 18.37 -4.10
N ARG A 48 11.62 18.02 -5.33
CA ARG A 48 11.15 19.00 -6.32
C ARG A 48 9.84 19.63 -5.87
N TRP A 49 8.91 18.82 -5.39
CA TRP A 49 7.64 19.25 -4.83
C TRP A 49 7.81 20.29 -3.71
N ALA A 50 8.77 20.06 -2.79
CA ALA A 50 9.08 20.99 -1.71
C ALA A 50 9.69 22.30 -2.24
N LYS A 51 10.66 22.20 -3.17
CA LYS A 51 11.33 23.36 -3.76
C LYS A 51 10.36 24.30 -4.48
N GLU A 52 9.43 23.75 -5.27
CA GLU A 52 8.40 24.53 -5.99
C GLU A 52 7.49 25.33 -5.05
N ARG A 53 7.38 24.90 -3.79
CA ARG A 53 6.57 25.54 -2.75
C ARG A 53 7.39 26.41 -1.81
N GLY A 54 8.69 26.59 -2.07
CA GLY A 54 9.59 27.33 -1.18
C GLY A 54 9.82 26.65 0.17
N LEU A 55 9.59 25.33 0.26
CA LEU A 55 9.68 24.55 1.49
C LEU A 55 11.04 23.84 1.61
N PRO A 56 11.50 23.54 2.84
CA PRO A 56 12.61 22.61 3.06
C PRO A 56 12.34 21.24 2.46
N ARG A 57 13.38 20.58 1.93
CA ARG A 57 13.28 19.26 1.28
C ARG A 57 12.62 18.20 2.18
N THR A 58 12.86 18.27 3.49
CA THR A 58 12.28 17.37 4.50
C THR A 58 10.76 17.40 4.50
N GLU A 59 10.13 18.54 4.19
CA GLU A 59 8.67 18.64 4.14
C GLU A 59 8.08 17.80 3.02
N GLY A 60 8.76 17.71 1.87
CA GLY A 60 8.34 16.80 0.80
C GLY A 60 8.41 15.33 1.21
N HIS A 61 9.40 14.96 2.03
CA HIS A 61 9.49 13.59 2.56
C HIS A 61 8.38 13.28 3.56
N LYS A 62 8.04 14.23 4.44
CA LYS A 62 6.91 14.09 5.40
C LYS A 62 5.58 13.94 4.68
N VAL A 63 5.34 14.71 3.61
CA VAL A 63 4.11 14.53 2.82
C VAL A 63 4.11 13.17 2.13
N GLY A 64 5.26 12.73 1.60
CA GLY A 64 5.40 11.39 1.01
C GLY A 64 5.09 10.24 1.98
N GLU A 65 5.27 10.42 3.29
CA GLU A 65 4.87 9.45 4.31
C GLU A 65 3.35 9.20 4.32
N GLY A 66 2.55 10.26 4.22
CA GLY A 66 1.08 10.15 4.20
C GLY A 66 0.47 9.71 2.87
N VAL A 67 1.30 9.42 1.85
CA VAL A 67 0.87 8.92 0.55
C VAL A 67 0.85 7.38 0.51
N VAL A 68 1.49 6.73 1.48
CA VAL A 68 1.53 5.26 1.64
C VAL A 68 0.45 4.82 2.62
#